data_AF-A0A9C9KRQ7-F1
#
_entry.id   AF-A0A9C9KRQ7-F1
#
_cell.length_a   1.000
_cell.length_b   1.000
_cell.length_c   1.000
_cell.angle_alpha   90.00
_cell.angle_beta   90.00
_cell.angle_gamma   90.00
#
_symmetry.space_group_name_H-M   'P 1'
#
loop_
_entity.id
_entity.type
_entity.pdbx_description
1 polymer ?
#
loop_
_entity_poly.entity_id
_entity_poly.type
_entity_poly.pdbx_seq_one_letter_code
_entity_poly.pdbx_strand_id
1 'polypeptide(L)'
;AAGWFGIDADVDDPDNAIYLQNNGMRDYSIWVVNLQAKMKAGGRPLSLGADYMHNTEDYNAADLVGASAGVDAGDTDGYVVYALYGSLKNKGEWLAGYYYAHIEEFAVNNSFAQDDWVRWGNATQTRGSNIKGHELRGAYAFAKNINLVGRLYLVEAVSDNNQEDGNRFRLDLNIKF
;
A
#
# COMPACT_ATOMS: atom_id res chain seq x y z
N ALA A 1 5.53 -16.21 1.48
CA ALA A 1 4.31 -16.73 0.80
C ALA A 1 4.27 -16.19 -0.61
N ALA A 2 3.58 -16.84 -1.53
CA ALA A 2 3.35 -16.31 -2.87
C ALA A 2 1.89 -16.53 -3.26
N GLY A 3 1.34 -15.65 -4.07
CA GLY A 3 -0.03 -15.73 -4.57
C GLY A 3 -0.17 -15.06 -5.92
N TRP A 4 -1.27 -15.37 -6.59
CA TRP A 4 -1.68 -14.76 -7.84
C TRP A 4 -3.15 -14.37 -7.73
N PHE A 5 -3.51 -13.28 -8.41
CA PHE A 5 -4.88 -12.82 -8.55
C PHE A 5 -5.04 -12.15 -9.91
N GLY A 6 -6.18 -12.38 -10.55
CA GLY A 6 -6.53 -11.75 -11.81
C GLY A 6 -7.85 -10.97 -11.74
N ILE A 7 -7.95 -9.92 -12.55
CA ILE A 7 -9.17 -9.20 -12.88
C ILE A 7 -9.31 -9.24 -14.40
N ASP A 8 -10.47 -9.68 -14.86
CA ASP A 8 -10.90 -9.65 -16.25
C ASP A 8 -11.97 -8.54 -16.34
N ALA A 9 -11.65 -7.47 -17.05
CA ALA A 9 -12.48 -6.29 -17.16
C ALA A 9 -13.51 -6.45 -18.29
N ASP A 10 -14.78 -6.45 -17.93
CA ASP A 10 -15.87 -6.42 -18.90
C ASP A 10 -16.12 -4.98 -19.37
N VAL A 11 -15.66 -4.68 -20.58
CA VAL A 11 -15.81 -3.36 -21.21
C VAL A 11 -17.27 -3.01 -21.53
N ASP A 12 -18.15 -4.00 -21.56
CA ASP A 12 -19.59 -3.81 -21.76
C ASP A 12 -20.36 -3.67 -20.43
N ASP A 13 -19.69 -3.85 -19.28
CA ASP A 13 -20.30 -3.66 -17.96
C ASP A 13 -20.63 -2.18 -17.73
N PRO A 14 -21.92 -1.80 -17.54
CA PRO A 14 -22.30 -0.41 -17.29
C PRO A 14 -21.65 0.19 -16.03
N ASP A 15 -21.18 -0.66 -15.11
CA ASP A 15 -20.53 -0.24 -13.88
C ASP A 15 -19.02 0.03 -14.07
N ASN A 16 -18.40 -0.27 -15.22
CA ASN A 16 -16.97 -0.01 -15.44
C ASN A 16 -16.59 1.48 -15.26
N ALA A 17 -17.51 2.38 -15.61
CA ALA A 17 -17.34 3.83 -15.56
C ALA A 17 -17.39 4.40 -14.14
N ILE A 18 -17.80 3.60 -13.14
CA ILE A 18 -17.80 4.03 -11.74
C ILE A 18 -16.38 4.03 -11.15
N TYR A 19 -15.45 3.31 -11.78
CA TYR A 19 -14.07 3.20 -11.34
C TYR A 19 -13.24 4.38 -11.84
N LEU A 20 -12.54 5.04 -10.91
CA LEU A 20 -11.63 6.14 -11.18
C LEU A 20 -10.57 5.71 -12.20
N GLN A 21 -10.15 6.66 -13.05
CA GLN A 21 -9.03 6.50 -13.98
C GLN A 21 -9.16 5.29 -14.92
N ASN A 22 -10.39 4.89 -15.24
CA ASN A 22 -10.71 3.73 -16.07
C ASN A 22 -10.20 2.39 -15.51
N ASN A 23 -10.05 2.25 -14.19
CA ASN A 23 -9.62 0.97 -13.59
C ASN A 23 -10.60 -0.19 -13.82
N GLY A 24 -11.85 0.11 -14.19
CA GLY A 24 -12.84 -0.89 -14.59
C GLY A 24 -12.70 -1.37 -16.05
N MET A 25 -11.80 -0.75 -16.82
CA MET A 25 -11.57 -1.04 -18.25
C MET A 25 -10.27 -1.82 -18.49
N ARG A 26 -9.56 -2.22 -17.43
CA ARG A 26 -8.25 -2.86 -17.54
C ARG A 26 -8.25 -4.23 -16.88
N ASP A 27 -7.68 -5.18 -17.59
CA ASP A 27 -7.32 -6.47 -17.04
C ASP A 27 -6.13 -6.30 -16.09
N TYR A 28 -6.02 -7.22 -15.13
CA TYR A 28 -4.87 -7.33 -14.22
C TYR A 28 -4.54 -8.81 -14.03
N SER A 29 -3.25 -9.14 -13.98
CA SER A 29 -2.75 -10.46 -13.60
C SER A 29 -1.56 -10.26 -12.66
N ILE A 30 -1.86 -10.16 -11.36
CA ILE A 30 -0.90 -9.73 -10.35
C ILE A 30 -0.37 -10.92 -9.56
N TRP A 31 0.94 -11.09 -9.56
CA TRP A 31 1.67 -11.94 -8.64
C TRP A 31 2.12 -11.15 -7.43
N VAL A 32 2.03 -11.76 -6.25
CA VAL A 32 2.54 -11.19 -5.00
C VAL A 32 3.43 -12.19 -4.30
N VAL A 33 4.63 -11.76 -3.91
CA VAL A 33 5.59 -12.53 -3.12
C VAL A 33 5.87 -11.79 -1.83
N ASN A 34 5.66 -12.46 -0.70
CA ASN A 34 5.96 -11.98 0.64
C ASN A 34 7.11 -12.77 1.26
N LEU A 35 8.09 -12.05 1.81
CA LEU A 35 9.18 -12.58 2.61
C LEU A 35 9.18 -11.93 3.99
N GLN A 36 9.36 -12.72 5.04
CA GLN A 36 9.43 -12.23 6.41
C GLN A 36 10.47 -13.01 7.22
N ALA A 37 11.32 -12.29 7.95
CA ALA A 37 12.23 -12.83 8.93
C ALA A 37 11.86 -12.29 10.32
N LYS A 38 11.82 -13.18 11.32
CA LYS A 38 11.59 -12.83 12.73
C LYS A 38 12.77 -13.27 13.57
N MET A 39 13.31 -12.37 14.35
CA MET A 39 14.47 -12.60 15.20
C MET A 39 14.40 -11.77 16.48
N LYS A 40 15.45 -11.83 17.29
CA LYS A 40 15.62 -10.95 18.45
C LYS A 40 16.83 -10.04 18.23
N ALA A 41 16.71 -8.77 18.60
CA ALA A 41 17.82 -7.82 18.64
C ALA A 41 17.76 -7.06 19.98
N GLY A 42 18.86 -7.03 20.73
CA GLY A 42 18.88 -6.39 22.06
C GLY A 42 17.82 -6.95 23.02
N GLY A 43 17.54 -8.26 22.95
CA GLY A 43 16.52 -8.93 23.77
C GLY A 43 15.07 -8.69 23.38
N ARG A 44 14.80 -7.88 22.35
CA ARG A 44 13.45 -7.55 21.87
C ARG A 44 13.15 -8.19 20.52
N PRO A 45 11.88 -8.47 20.19
CA PRO A 45 11.51 -8.96 18.87
C PRO A 45 11.87 -7.95 17.78
N LEU A 46 12.43 -8.46 16.69
CA LEU A 46 12.67 -7.72 15.44
C LEU A 46 12.01 -8.52 14.31
N SER A 47 11.21 -7.86 13.50
CA SER A 47 10.67 -8.42 12.25
C SER A 47 11.15 -7.59 11.08
N LEU A 48 11.68 -8.24 10.06
CA LEU A 48 12.01 -7.64 8.77
C LEU A 48 11.12 -8.31 7.73
N GLY A 49 10.69 -7.57 6.72
CA GLY A 49 9.98 -8.18 5.60
C GLY A 49 9.95 -7.32 4.36
N ALA A 50 9.55 -7.98 3.29
CA ALA A 50 9.39 -7.41 1.97
C ALA A 50 8.17 -8.06 1.31
N ASP A 51 7.34 -7.23 0.69
CA ASP A 51 6.31 -7.61 -0.25
C ASP A 51 6.76 -7.12 -1.63
N TYR A 52 6.59 -7.95 -2.65
CA TYR A 52 6.81 -7.59 -4.05
C TYR A 52 5.57 -7.99 -4.84
N MET A 53 5.11 -7.09 -5.70
CA MET A 53 3.97 -7.22 -6.59
C MET A 53 4.47 -7.04 -8.02
N HIS A 54 3.98 -7.87 -8.92
CA HIS A 54 4.25 -7.74 -10.34
C HIS A 54 2.99 -8.07 -11.13
N ASN A 55 2.53 -7.10 -11.92
CA ASN A 55 1.43 -7.29 -12.85
C ASN A 55 1.98 -7.74 -14.21
N THR A 56 1.52 -8.90 -14.70
CA THR A 56 2.03 -9.50 -15.94
C THR A 56 1.26 -9.07 -17.19
N GLU A 57 0.27 -8.18 -17.06
CA GLU A 57 -0.44 -7.64 -18.22
C GLU A 57 0.47 -6.77 -19.10
N ASP A 58 0.32 -6.88 -20.41
CA ASP A 58 1.08 -6.13 -21.41
C ASP A 58 0.25 -4.95 -21.90
N TYR A 59 0.35 -3.83 -21.19
CA TYR A 59 -0.44 -2.64 -21.48
C TYR A 59 0.04 -1.91 -22.72
N ASN A 60 -0.91 -1.30 -23.43
CA ASN A 60 -0.65 -0.46 -24.60
C ASN A 60 -1.29 0.92 -24.43
N ALA A 61 -1.13 1.80 -25.43
CA ALA A 61 -1.61 3.18 -25.38
C ALA A 61 -3.12 3.32 -25.07
N ALA A 62 -3.95 2.35 -25.42
CA ALA A 62 -5.38 2.36 -25.08
C ALA A 62 -5.59 2.15 -23.57
N ASP A 63 -4.78 1.30 -22.94
CA ASP A 63 -4.87 1.03 -21.51
C ASP A 63 -4.40 2.22 -20.68
N LEU A 64 -3.46 3.02 -21.18
CA LEU A 64 -3.00 4.23 -20.48
C LEU A 64 -4.07 5.34 -20.41
N VAL A 65 -5.19 5.22 -21.14
CA VAL A 65 -6.25 6.22 -21.11
C VAL A 65 -6.82 6.34 -19.70
N GLY A 66 -6.66 7.53 -19.10
CA GLY A 66 -7.13 7.84 -17.75
C GLY A 66 -6.11 7.58 -16.64
N ALA A 67 -4.98 6.93 -16.95
CA ALA A 67 -3.87 6.77 -16.01
C ALA A 67 -3.27 8.13 -15.61
N SER A 68 -2.58 8.15 -14.46
CA SER A 68 -1.89 9.34 -13.97
C SER A 68 -0.87 9.90 -14.98
N ALA A 69 -0.64 11.21 -14.95
CA ALA A 69 0.27 11.86 -15.90
C ALA A 69 1.73 11.40 -15.71
N GLY A 70 2.37 10.98 -16.80
CA GLY A 70 3.76 10.50 -16.79
C GLY A 70 3.92 9.03 -16.39
N VAL A 71 2.82 8.27 -16.35
CA VAL A 71 2.83 6.81 -16.24
C VAL A 71 3.16 6.18 -17.58
N ASP A 72 3.98 5.14 -17.57
CA ASP A 72 4.32 4.31 -18.73
C ASP A 72 3.63 2.94 -18.66
N ALA A 73 3.49 2.26 -19.81
CA ALA A 73 2.87 0.93 -19.88
C ALA A 73 3.59 -0.13 -19.01
N GLY A 74 4.87 0.10 -18.71
CA GLY A 74 5.70 -0.80 -17.92
C GLY A 74 5.58 -0.61 -16.40
N ASP A 75 4.79 0.37 -15.93
CA ASP A 75 4.62 0.73 -14.51
C ASP A 75 3.79 -0.33 -13.75
N THR A 76 4.33 -1.55 -13.69
CA THR A 76 3.65 -2.80 -13.31
C THR A 76 4.24 -3.44 -12.06
N ASP A 77 5.25 -2.82 -11.45
CA ASP A 77 5.97 -3.33 -10.30
C ASP A 77 5.64 -2.56 -9.00
N GLY A 78 5.60 -3.31 -7.90
CA GLY A 78 5.40 -2.71 -6.58
C GLY A 78 6.19 -3.44 -5.52
N TYR A 79 6.69 -2.73 -4.53
CA TYR A 79 7.26 -3.34 -3.35
C TYR A 79 7.05 -2.53 -2.09
N VAL A 80 6.96 -3.25 -0.97
CA VAL A 80 6.92 -2.66 0.37
C VAL A 80 7.94 -3.38 1.23
N VAL A 81 8.86 -2.65 1.83
CA VAL A 81 9.83 -3.20 2.78
C VAL A 81 9.57 -2.62 4.16
N TYR A 82 9.85 -3.40 5.21
CA TYR A 82 9.64 -2.94 6.56
C TYR A 82 10.60 -3.53 7.59
N ALA A 83 10.73 -2.79 8.68
CA ALA A 83 11.35 -3.22 9.92
C ALA A 83 10.45 -2.86 11.10
N LEU A 84 10.18 -3.82 11.98
CA LEU A 84 9.42 -3.65 13.22
C LEU A 84 10.24 -4.11 14.40
N TYR A 85 10.43 -3.23 15.38
CA TYR A 85 11.20 -3.50 16.58
C TYR A 85 10.35 -3.32 17.85
N GLY A 86 10.31 -4.35 18.70
CA GLY A 86 9.51 -4.36 19.92
C GLY A 86 8.19 -5.13 19.80
N SER A 87 7.28 -4.87 20.74
CA SER A 87 5.98 -5.55 20.85
C SER A 87 4.98 -4.71 21.63
N LEU A 88 3.70 -5.11 21.59
CA LEU A 88 2.60 -4.47 22.32
C LEU A 88 1.78 -5.50 23.11
N LYS A 89 2.41 -6.63 23.50
CA LYS A 89 1.71 -7.76 24.11
C LYS A 89 1.43 -7.52 25.58
N ASN A 90 2.32 -6.80 26.26
CA ASN A 90 2.20 -6.50 27.67
C ASN A 90 2.23 -5.01 27.94
N LYS A 91 1.65 -4.61 29.07
CA LYS A 91 1.72 -3.24 29.59
C LYS A 91 3.18 -2.77 29.64
N GLY A 92 3.42 -1.56 29.14
CA GLY A 92 4.73 -0.93 29.13
C GLY A 92 5.61 -1.31 27.95
N GLU A 93 5.21 -2.28 27.13
CA GLU A 93 5.90 -2.57 25.88
C GLU A 93 5.60 -1.50 24.82
N TRP A 94 6.56 -1.30 23.93
CA TRP A 94 6.47 -0.37 22.82
C TRP A 94 6.92 -1.04 21.53
N LEU A 95 6.46 -0.49 20.42
CA LEU A 95 6.84 -0.90 19.08
C LEU A 95 7.23 0.33 18.26
N ALA A 96 8.37 0.23 17.57
CA ALA A 96 8.77 1.16 16.53
C ALA A 96 8.73 0.42 15.18
N GLY A 97 8.25 1.10 14.16
CA GLY A 97 8.17 0.56 12.81
C GLY A 97 8.63 1.58 11.78
N TYR A 98 9.25 1.06 10.72
CA TYR A 98 9.54 1.79 9.51
C TYR A 98 9.08 0.95 8.33
N TYR A 99 8.41 1.61 7.39
CA TYR A 99 8.03 1.03 6.11
C TYR A 99 8.47 1.97 4.99
N TYR A 100 8.85 1.39 3.86
CA TYR A 100 8.97 2.10 2.60
C TYR A 100 8.13 1.37 1.56
N ALA A 101 7.32 2.13 0.83
CA ALA A 101 6.53 1.63 -0.28
C ALA A 101 6.98 2.32 -1.57
N HIS A 102 6.99 1.57 -2.65
CA HIS A 102 7.07 2.05 -4.03
C HIS A 102 6.11 1.18 -4.83
N ILE A 103 5.00 1.73 -5.27
CA ILE A 103 3.92 1.00 -5.95
C ILE A 103 3.60 1.78 -7.20
N GLU A 104 3.96 1.24 -8.36
CA GLU A 104 3.68 1.85 -9.66
C GLU A 104 2.18 1.82 -9.98
N GLU A 105 1.74 2.60 -10.98
CA GLU A 105 0.32 2.81 -11.28
C GLU A 105 -0.44 1.49 -11.48
N PHE A 106 0.13 0.56 -12.26
CA PHE A 106 -0.52 -0.68 -12.65
C PHE A 106 -0.05 -1.91 -11.86
N ALA A 107 0.83 -1.74 -10.87
CA ALA A 107 1.27 -2.83 -10.00
C ALA A 107 0.13 -3.47 -9.20
N VAL A 108 -0.92 -2.69 -8.94
CA VAL A 108 -2.17 -3.12 -8.31
C VAL A 108 -3.35 -2.43 -8.99
N ASN A 109 -4.54 -3.04 -8.94
CA ASN A 109 -5.74 -2.31 -9.33
C ASN A 109 -6.03 -1.23 -8.30
N ASN A 110 -5.95 0.01 -8.76
CA ASN A 110 -5.94 1.19 -7.91
C ASN A 110 -7.25 1.37 -7.12
N SER A 111 -8.39 0.97 -7.69
CA SER A 111 -9.71 1.01 -7.03
C SER A 111 -9.89 0.01 -5.89
N PHE A 112 -9.12 -1.08 -5.90
CA PHE A 112 -9.14 -2.12 -4.87
C PHE A 112 -7.88 -2.14 -4.00
N ALA A 113 -7.00 -1.15 -4.21
CA ALA A 113 -5.77 -1.00 -3.46
C ALA A 113 -6.03 -0.47 -2.04
N GLN A 114 -4.95 -0.26 -1.31
CA GLN A 114 -4.96 0.22 0.07
C GLN A 114 -5.35 1.72 0.18
N ASP A 115 -6.00 2.09 1.29
CA ASP A 115 -6.42 3.48 1.64
C ASP A 115 -5.77 3.99 2.95
N ASP A 116 -4.72 3.28 3.38
CA ASP A 116 -4.04 3.56 4.64
C ASP A 116 -2.87 4.54 4.43
N TRP A 117 -2.17 4.48 3.30
CA TRP A 117 -1.00 5.32 2.99
C TRP A 117 -1.39 6.70 2.45
N VAL A 118 -2.39 6.75 1.58
CA VAL A 118 -2.84 7.97 0.89
C VAL A 118 -4.34 8.14 0.97
N ARG A 119 -4.80 9.35 0.63
CA ARG A 119 -6.23 9.72 0.49
C ARG A 119 -6.46 10.46 -0.81
N TRP A 120 -5.79 10.02 -1.87
CA TRP A 120 -6.00 10.53 -3.22
C TRP A 120 -7.27 9.90 -3.79
N GLY A 121 -7.95 10.57 -4.71
CA GLY A 121 -9.25 10.11 -5.23
C GLY A 121 -10.44 10.91 -4.69
N ASN A 122 -11.54 10.24 -4.38
CA ASN A 122 -12.81 10.88 -4.01
C ASN A 122 -13.52 10.15 -2.84
N ALA A 123 -14.79 10.50 -2.58
CA ALA A 123 -15.56 9.95 -1.46
C ALA A 123 -15.86 8.44 -1.58
N THR A 124 -15.78 7.87 -2.79
CA THR A 124 -16.16 6.49 -3.06
C THR A 124 -14.97 5.59 -3.38
N GLN A 125 -13.86 6.15 -3.87
CA GLN A 125 -12.70 5.39 -4.31
C GLN A 125 -11.40 6.13 -4.03
N THR A 126 -10.41 5.35 -3.57
CA THR A 126 -9.04 5.81 -3.35
C THR A 126 -8.20 5.55 -4.61
N ARG A 127 -7.28 6.47 -4.89
CA ARG A 127 -6.13 6.23 -5.77
C ARG A 127 -4.93 5.80 -4.92
N GLY A 128 -4.86 4.52 -4.57
CA GLY A 128 -3.84 3.88 -3.74
C GLY A 128 -2.61 3.28 -4.46
N SER A 129 -2.42 3.50 -5.76
CA SER A 129 -1.22 3.16 -6.56
C SER A 129 -0.52 4.43 -7.09
N ASN A 130 0.57 4.26 -7.86
CA ASN A 130 1.48 5.35 -8.24
C ASN A 130 1.98 6.13 -7.03
N ILE A 131 2.35 5.41 -5.96
CA ILE A 131 2.79 5.99 -4.69
C ILE A 131 4.20 5.53 -4.33
N LYS A 132 5.02 6.45 -3.84
CA LYS A 132 6.27 6.13 -3.13
C LYS A 132 6.38 6.92 -1.84
N GLY A 133 7.00 6.32 -0.83
CA GLY A 133 7.29 7.05 0.40
C GLY A 133 7.40 6.19 1.64
N HIS A 134 7.32 6.86 2.79
CA HIS A 134 7.71 6.32 4.08
C HIS A 134 6.53 6.29 5.06
N GLU A 135 6.42 5.21 5.84
CA GLU A 135 5.63 5.19 7.08
C GLU A 135 6.58 5.08 8.29
N LEU A 136 6.47 6.03 9.22
CA LEU A 136 7.07 5.94 10.56
C LEU A 136 5.97 5.59 11.56
N ARG A 137 6.17 4.50 12.31
CA ARG A 137 5.20 3.98 13.28
C ARG A 137 5.78 3.97 14.68
N GLY A 138 5.04 4.51 15.63
CA GLY A 138 5.33 4.42 17.06
C GLY A 138 4.10 3.93 17.81
N ALA A 139 4.26 2.99 18.74
CA ALA A 139 3.14 2.49 19.51
C ALA A 139 3.53 2.14 20.95
N TYR A 140 2.56 2.25 21.86
CA TYR A 140 2.73 1.96 23.27
C TYR A 140 1.52 1.22 23.85
N ALA A 141 1.78 0.16 24.62
CA ALA A 141 0.75 -0.62 25.29
C ALA A 141 0.51 -0.14 26.73
N PHE A 142 -0.61 0.52 26.98
CA PHE A 142 -1.02 0.97 28.32
C PHE A 142 -1.53 -0.20 29.19
N ALA A 143 -2.08 -1.23 28.55
CA ALA A 143 -2.52 -2.48 29.16
C ALA A 143 -2.37 -3.63 28.14
N LYS A 144 -2.56 -4.89 28.58
CA LYS A 144 -2.55 -6.05 27.67
C LYS A 144 -3.57 -5.95 26.53
N ASN A 145 -4.63 -5.18 26.73
CA ASN A 145 -5.75 -5.01 25.81
C ASN A 145 -5.97 -3.55 25.38
N ILE A 146 -5.06 -2.63 25.73
CA ILE A 146 -5.15 -1.20 25.38
C ILE A 146 -3.80 -0.72 24.86
N ASN A 147 -3.76 -0.23 23.62
CA ASN A 147 -2.56 0.38 23.06
C ASN A 147 -2.92 1.61 22.20
N LEU A 148 -1.96 2.50 22.05
CA LEU A 148 -2.03 3.67 21.17
C LEU A 148 -0.98 3.52 20.08
N VAL A 149 -1.37 3.77 18.84
CA VAL A 149 -0.50 3.67 17.65
C VAL A 149 -0.53 5.00 16.92
N GLY A 150 0.63 5.63 16.78
CA GLY A 150 0.86 6.77 15.89
C GLY A 150 1.53 6.31 14.61
N ARG A 151 1.07 6.86 13.47
CA ARG A 151 1.65 6.61 12.14
C ARG A 151 1.81 7.93 11.41
N LEU A 152 3.01 8.17 10.88
CA LEU A 152 3.31 9.30 10.02
C LEU A 152 3.64 8.77 8.62
N TYR A 153 2.86 9.20 7.64
CA TYR A 153 3.03 8.92 6.22
C TYR A 153 3.62 10.15 5.54
N LEU A 154 4.68 9.95 4.77
CA LEU A 154 5.32 10.95 3.94
C LEU A 154 5.43 10.36 2.54
N VAL A 155 4.54 10.75 1.64
CA VAL A 155 4.42 10.11 0.32
C VAL A 155 4.28 11.14 -0.81
N GLU A 156 4.64 10.69 -2.01
CA GLU A 156 4.53 11.41 -3.27
C GLU A 156 4.26 10.42 -4.41
N ALA A 157 3.89 10.93 -5.58
CA ALA A 157 3.67 10.11 -6.76
C ALA A 157 4.98 9.45 -7.24
N VAL A 158 4.89 8.26 -7.82
CA VAL A 158 6.06 7.64 -8.48
C VAL A 158 6.43 8.44 -9.73
N SER A 159 5.44 8.70 -10.59
CA SER A 159 5.59 9.39 -11.88
C SER A 159 5.98 10.86 -11.72
N ASP A 160 7.08 11.28 -12.35
CA ASP A 160 7.70 12.61 -12.17
C ASP A 160 6.84 13.80 -12.66
N ASN A 161 5.83 13.54 -13.49
CA ASN A 161 4.90 14.56 -14.00
C ASN A 161 3.57 14.63 -13.22
N ASN A 162 3.43 13.81 -12.16
CA ASN A 162 2.26 13.84 -11.28
C ASN A 162 2.61 14.61 -9.99
N GLN A 163 1.79 15.61 -9.65
CA GLN A 163 1.99 16.48 -8.49
C GLN A 163 1.29 15.96 -7.22
N GLU A 164 0.83 14.71 -7.23
CA GLU A 164 0.21 14.13 -6.03
C GLU A 164 1.26 13.91 -4.93
N ASP A 165 1.06 14.61 -3.82
CA ASP A 165 1.79 14.44 -2.57
C ASP A 165 0.83 14.22 -1.39
N GLY A 166 1.37 13.77 -0.25
CA GLY A 166 0.55 13.47 0.90
C GLY A 166 1.33 13.24 2.18
N ASN A 167 1.31 14.23 3.08
CA ASN A 167 1.79 14.06 4.45
C ASN A 167 0.60 13.82 5.38
N ARG A 168 0.59 12.71 6.10
CA ARG A 168 -0.52 12.34 6.99
C ARG A 168 -0.02 11.81 8.31
N PHE A 169 -0.60 12.32 9.40
CA PHE A 169 -0.43 11.72 10.72
C PHE A 169 -1.76 11.09 11.17
N ARG A 170 -1.69 9.85 11.67
CA ARG A 170 -2.82 9.08 12.19
C ARG A 170 -2.53 8.61 13.60
N LEU A 171 -3.55 8.63 14.45
CA LEU A 171 -3.49 8.16 15.82
C LEU A 171 -4.66 7.20 16.09
N ASP A 172 -4.36 5.95 16.43
CA ASP A 172 -5.34 4.90 16.72
C ASP A 172 -5.26 4.47 18.20
N LEU A 173 -6.38 4.56 18.93
CA LEU A 173 -6.52 3.93 20.24
C LEU A 173 -7.23 2.58 20.06
N ASN A 174 -6.51 1.49 20.32
CA ASN A 174 -7.03 0.14 20.20
C ASN A 174 -7.43 -0.39 21.57
N ILE A 175 -8.68 -0.87 21.69
CA ILE A 175 -9.22 -1.47 22.91
C ILE A 175 -9.82 -2.84 22.55
N LYS A 176 -9.40 -3.89 23.26
CA LYS A 176 -9.98 -5.23 23.16
C LYS A 176 -10.71 -5.60 24.45
N PHE A 177 -11.95 -6.09 24.32
CA PHE A 177 -12.78 -6.56 25.43
C PHE A 177 -12.61 -8.07 25.64
#